data_AF-A0A2U2RL48-F1
#
_entry.id   AF-A0A2U2RL48-F1
#
_cell.length_a   1.000
_cell.length_b   1.000
_cell.length_c   1.000
_cell.angle_alpha   90.00
_cell.angle_beta   90.00
_cell.angle_gamma   90.00
#
_symmetry.space_group_name_H-M   'P 1'
#
loop_
_entity.id
_entity.type
_entity.pdbx_description
1 polymer ?
#
loop_
_entity_poly.entity_id
_entity_poly.type
_entity_poly.pdbx_seq_one_letter_code
_entity_poly.pdbx_strand_id
1 'polypeptide(L)'
;MHLLVAREEPAPSGVQLDHVLAALDTLTAQVVVDLAPDLVGTAVPHLDRLFVVVPASDHALRAASRRVAAWHLPTGTDEAVLRGRGPVGPADVREVLHVPVAGRFKDSSRALVPLLDVRRGGADALSRRIVEAWEQER
;
A
#
# COMPACT_ATOMS: atom_id res chain seq x y z
N MET A 1 19.76 -8.46 12.29
CA MET A 1 18.50 -7.81 11.85
C MET A 1 18.60 -6.34 12.26
N HIS A 2 18.63 -5.41 11.31
CA HIS A 2 18.70 -3.97 11.59
C HIS A 2 17.31 -3.38 11.40
N LEU A 3 16.72 -2.89 12.48
CA LEU A 3 15.49 -2.10 12.40
C LEU A 3 15.90 -0.69 11.94
N LEU A 4 15.52 -0.31 10.72
CA LEU A 4 15.67 1.07 10.26
C LEU A 4 14.56 1.89 10.93
N VAL A 5 14.94 2.70 11.92
CA VAL A 5 14.05 3.63 12.61
C VAL A 5 14.01 4.92 11.81
N ALA A 6 12.81 5.43 11.51
CA ALA A 6 12.63 6.75 10.93
C ALA A 6 13.35 7.79 11.79
N ARG A 7 14.36 8.46 11.22
CA ARG A 7 15.06 9.56 11.88
C ARG A 7 14.32 10.87 11.59
N GLU A 8 14.53 11.88 12.43
CA GLU A 8 14.09 13.28 12.17
C GLU A 8 14.90 13.93 11.01
N GLU A 9 15.17 13.18 9.96
CA GLU A 9 15.77 13.69 8.74
C GLU A 9 14.66 14.25 7.85
N PRO A 10 14.96 15.29 7.03
CA PRO A 10 13.99 15.82 6.09
C PRO A 10 13.48 14.69 5.17
N ALA A 11 12.18 14.75 4.85
CA ALA A 11 11.57 13.78 3.95
C ALA A 11 12.39 13.67 2.63
N PRO A 12 12.60 12.46 2.11
CA PRO A 12 13.37 12.28 0.89
C PRO A 12 12.71 13.04 -0.25
N SER A 13 13.52 13.78 -1.02
CA SER A 13 13.04 14.35 -2.28
C SER A 13 12.73 13.25 -3.29
N GLY A 14 11.90 13.55 -4.30
CA GLY A 14 11.64 12.61 -5.40
C GLY A 14 12.91 12.12 -6.07
N VAL A 15 13.89 13.00 -6.32
CA VAL A 15 15.19 12.61 -6.93
C VAL A 15 15.95 11.60 -6.05
N GLN A 16 15.94 11.78 -4.73
CA GLN A 16 16.59 10.82 -3.83
C GLN A 16 15.85 9.48 -3.83
N LEU A 17 14.51 9.50 -3.84
CA LEU A 17 13.70 8.29 -3.91
C LEU A 17 13.98 7.51 -5.21
N ASP A 18 13.96 8.18 -6.37
CA ASP A 18 14.21 7.58 -7.68
C ASP A 18 15.56 6.84 -7.71
N HIS A 19 16.63 7.49 -7.24
CA HIS A 19 17.95 6.85 -7.14
C HIS A 19 17.96 5.64 -6.22
N VAL A 20 17.27 5.70 -5.07
CA VAL A 20 17.21 4.57 -4.14
C VAL A 20 16.44 3.41 -4.76
N LEU A 21 15.29 3.67 -5.39
CA LEU A 21 14.49 2.63 -6.04
C LEU A 21 15.24 1.98 -7.20
N ALA A 22 15.90 2.77 -8.05
CA ALA A 22 16.73 2.25 -9.14
C ALA A 22 17.88 1.36 -8.63
N ALA A 23 18.48 1.69 -7.49
CA ALA A 23 19.52 0.86 -6.89
C ALA A 23 18.93 -0.46 -6.33
N LEU A 24 17.75 -0.41 -5.71
CA LEU A 24 17.07 -1.57 -5.15
C LEU A 24 16.53 -2.52 -6.23
N ASP A 25 16.22 -2.02 -7.42
CA ASP A 25 15.76 -2.81 -8.57
C ASP A 25 16.80 -3.87 -9.01
N THR A 26 18.07 -3.68 -8.64
CA THR A 26 19.13 -4.67 -8.91
C THR A 26 19.10 -5.89 -7.97
N LEU A 27 18.26 -5.88 -6.93
CA LEU A 27 18.20 -6.95 -5.93
C LEU A 27 17.23 -8.05 -6.36
N THR A 28 17.61 -9.31 -6.13
CA THR A 28 16.69 -10.46 -6.25
C THR A 28 15.89 -10.64 -4.95
N ALA A 29 15.23 -9.58 -4.48
CA ALA A 29 14.46 -9.57 -3.24
C ALA A 29 13.15 -8.78 -3.42
N GLN A 30 12.14 -9.11 -2.61
CA GLN A 30 10.94 -8.28 -2.52
C GLN A 30 11.24 -7.06 -1.66
N VAL A 31 10.92 -5.88 -2.18
CA VAL A 31 11.06 -4.61 -1.48
C VAL A 31 9.68 -4.03 -1.24
N VAL A 32 9.38 -3.72 0.02
CA VAL A 32 8.15 -3.01 0.40
C VAL A 32 8.52 -1.60 0.80
N VAL A 33 7.86 -0.61 0.20
CA VAL A 33 8.11 0.81 0.42
C VAL A 33 6.84 1.47 0.94
N ASP A 34 6.93 2.09 2.11
CA ASP A 34 5.86 2.96 2.62
C ASP A 34 6.01 4.35 2.00
N LEU A 35 5.07 4.73 1.15
CA LEU A 35 5.15 5.94 0.32
C LEU A 35 4.16 7.01 0.79
N ALA A 36 4.67 8.23 0.96
CA ALA A 36 3.82 9.40 1.05
C ALA A 36 3.11 9.67 -0.30
N PRO A 37 1.88 10.20 -0.31
CA PRO A 37 1.10 10.38 -1.53
C PRO A 37 1.77 11.22 -2.64
N ASP A 38 2.59 12.19 -2.25
CA ASP A 38 3.34 13.08 -3.15
C ASP A 38 4.55 12.40 -3.82
N LEU A 39 5.02 11.29 -3.26
CA LEU A 39 6.16 10.52 -3.78
C LEU A 39 5.75 9.38 -4.73
N VAL A 40 4.46 9.01 -4.75
CA VAL A 40 3.98 7.89 -5.58
C VAL A 40 4.28 8.11 -7.05
N GLY A 41 4.07 9.32 -7.58
CA GLY A 41 4.33 9.64 -8.98
C GLY A 41 5.78 9.37 -9.41
N THR A 42 6.74 9.65 -8.53
CA THR A 42 8.15 9.36 -8.77
C THR A 42 8.46 7.87 -8.67
N ALA A 43 7.76 7.13 -7.80
CA ALA A 43 7.97 5.70 -7.64
C ALA A 43 7.41 4.87 -8.81
N VAL A 44 6.40 5.35 -9.55
CA VAL A 44 5.67 4.61 -10.60
C VAL A 44 6.57 3.77 -11.53
N PRO A 45 7.69 4.28 -12.08
CA PRO A 45 8.54 3.51 -13.00
C PRO A 45 9.16 2.25 -12.39
N HIS A 46 9.24 2.18 -11.05
CA HIS A 46 9.90 1.12 -10.29
C HIS A 46 8.91 0.20 -9.57
N LEU A 47 7.59 0.45 -9.68
CA LEU A 47 6.58 -0.32 -8.94
C LEU A 47 6.05 -1.49 -9.77
N ASP A 48 6.21 -2.71 -9.26
CA ASP A 48 5.46 -3.86 -9.74
C ASP A 48 3.97 -3.77 -9.36
N ARG A 49 3.71 -3.34 -8.12
CA ARG A 49 2.38 -3.23 -7.52
C ARG A 49 2.30 -2.03 -6.58
N LEU A 50 1.11 -1.44 -6.48
CA LEU A 50 0.78 -0.36 -5.54
C LEU A 50 -0.46 -0.72 -4.74
N PHE A 51 -0.32 -0.79 -3.41
CA PHE A 51 -1.46 -0.96 -2.51
C PHE A 51 -1.92 0.38 -1.94
N VAL A 52 -3.12 0.82 -2.33
CA VAL A 52 -3.72 2.06 -1.83
C VAL A 52 -4.55 1.75 -0.59
N VAL A 53 -4.03 2.09 0.59
CA VAL A 53 -4.74 1.89 1.86
C VAL A 53 -5.77 3.01 2.07
N VAL A 54 -7.06 2.64 2.07
CA VAL A 54 -8.17 3.58 2.17
C VAL A 54 -9.01 3.27 3.41
N PRO A 55 -9.17 4.21 4.36
CA PRO A 55 -10.19 4.10 5.40
C PRO A 55 -11.56 3.82 4.79
N ALA A 56 -12.33 2.90 5.37
CA ALA A 56 -13.64 2.49 4.84
C ALA A 56 -14.73 3.56 5.04
N SER A 57 -14.54 4.77 4.51
CA SER A 57 -15.49 5.89 4.55
C SER A 57 -15.54 6.63 3.22
N ASP A 58 -16.70 7.19 2.88
CA ASP A 58 -16.94 7.86 1.59
C ASP A 58 -15.99 9.03 1.36
N HIS A 59 -15.73 9.83 2.41
CA HIS A 59 -14.81 10.95 2.32
C HIS A 59 -13.39 10.50 1.96
N ALA A 60 -12.91 9.44 2.62
CA ALA A 60 -11.59 8.89 2.35
C ALA A 60 -11.51 8.28 0.94
N LEU A 61 -12.55 7.57 0.51
CA LEU A 61 -12.64 7.00 -0.83
C LEU A 61 -12.59 8.08 -1.92
N ARG A 62 -13.38 9.15 -1.79
CA ARG A 62 -13.35 10.28 -2.73
C ARG A 62 -12.01 11.02 -2.71
N ALA A 63 -11.37 11.13 -1.55
CA ALA A 63 -10.04 11.72 -1.44
C ALA A 63 -8.94 10.85 -2.07
N ALA A 64 -9.08 9.52 -2.00
CA ALA A 64 -8.19 8.59 -2.67
C ALA A 64 -8.36 8.67 -4.20
N SER A 65 -9.59 8.75 -4.70
CA SER A 65 -9.89 8.87 -6.15
C SER A 65 -9.14 10.02 -6.81
N ARG A 66 -9.13 11.20 -6.19
CA ARG A 66 -8.38 12.37 -6.69
C ARG A 66 -6.88 12.13 -6.75
N ARG A 67 -6.32 11.39 -5.79
CA ARG A 67 -4.88 11.08 -5.73
C ARG A 67 -4.49 10.05 -6.78
N VAL A 68 -5.24 8.94 -6.84
CA VAL A 68 -5.02 7.87 -7.82
C VAL A 68 -5.09 8.42 -9.25
N ALA A 69 -6.09 9.25 -9.55
CA ALA A 69 -6.23 9.89 -10.86
C ALA A 69 -5.02 10.78 -11.23
N ALA A 70 -4.33 11.36 -10.25
CA ALA A 70 -3.17 12.23 -10.49
C ALA A 70 -1.87 11.45 -10.72
N TRP A 71 -1.78 10.18 -10.30
CA TRP A 71 -0.56 9.38 -10.39
C TRP A 71 -0.32 8.73 -11.75
N HIS A 72 -1.32 8.71 -12.64
CA HIS A 72 -1.21 8.15 -14.00
C HIS A 72 -0.62 6.73 -14.03
N LEU A 73 -1.19 5.85 -13.20
CA LEU A 73 -0.67 4.49 -13.01
C LEU A 73 -0.91 3.61 -14.24
N PRO A 74 0.02 2.70 -14.57
CA PRO A 74 -0.23 1.65 -15.56
C PRO A 74 -1.41 0.76 -15.13
N THR A 75 -2.19 0.31 -16.11
CA THR A 75 -3.34 -0.56 -15.86
C THR A 75 -2.92 -1.84 -15.13
N GLY A 76 -3.54 -2.12 -13.99
CA GLY A 76 -3.30 -3.35 -13.22
C GLY A 76 -2.11 -3.28 -12.27
N THR A 77 -1.48 -2.11 -12.11
CA THR A 77 -0.45 -1.91 -11.09
C THR A 77 -1.05 -1.71 -9.70
N ASP A 78 -2.26 -1.17 -9.59
CA ASP A 78 -2.84 -0.77 -8.31
C ASP A 78 -4.00 -1.63 -7.81
N GLU A 79 -4.03 -1.81 -6.50
CA GLU A 79 -5.11 -2.45 -5.77
C GLU A 79 -5.45 -1.66 -4.50
N ALA A 80 -6.73 -1.66 -4.12
CA ALA A 80 -7.16 -1.02 -2.89
C ALA A 80 -7.11 -1.98 -1.69
N VAL A 81 -6.74 -1.44 -0.54
CA VAL A 81 -6.86 -2.11 0.76
C VAL A 81 -7.77 -1.30 1.67
N LEU A 82 -8.87 -1.88 2.12
CA LEU A 82 -9.81 -1.21 3.02
C LEU A 82 -9.37 -1.33 4.48
N ARG A 83 -9.25 -0.18 5.16
CA ARG A 83 -8.91 -0.09 6.58
C ARG A 83 -10.16 0.19 7.43
N GLY A 84 -10.37 -0.61 8.47
CA GLY A 84 -11.42 -0.41 9.46
C GLY A 84 -12.77 -1.04 9.11
N ARG A 85 -13.83 -0.71 9.87
CA ARG A 85 -15.18 -1.34 9.79
C ARG A 85 -16.28 -0.47 9.17
N GLY A 86 -15.95 0.66 8.53
CA GLY A 86 -16.95 1.55 7.97
C GLY A 86 -17.71 0.99 6.75
N PRO A 87 -18.69 1.76 6.22
CA PRO A 87 -19.69 1.28 5.28
C PRO A 87 -19.15 0.97 3.88
N VAL A 88 -18.03 1.59 3.48
CA VAL A 88 -17.43 1.37 2.17
C VAL A 88 -16.99 -0.10 2.03
N GLY A 89 -17.45 -0.72 0.95
CA GLY A 89 -17.13 -2.08 0.55
C GLY A 89 -16.44 -2.15 -0.82
N PRO A 90 -16.14 -3.38 -1.29
CA PRO A 90 -15.44 -3.57 -2.56
C PRO A 90 -16.18 -3.06 -3.80
N ALA A 91 -17.52 -3.02 -3.77
CA ALA A 91 -18.31 -2.50 -4.88
C ALA A 91 -18.09 -0.99 -5.05
N ASP A 92 -18.19 -0.23 -3.95
CA ASP A 92 -17.97 1.22 -3.95
C ASP A 92 -16.56 1.57 -4.42
N VAL A 93 -15.56 0.77 -4.02
CA VAL A 93 -14.17 0.96 -4.46
C VAL A 93 -14.02 0.76 -5.96
N ARG A 94 -14.61 -0.30 -6.53
CA ARG A 94 -14.55 -0.53 -7.98
C ARG A 94 -15.28 0.58 -8.75
N GLU A 95 -16.37 1.11 -8.21
CA GLU A 95 -17.11 2.21 -8.82
C GLU A 95 -16.31 3.53 -8.80
N VAL A 96 -15.63 3.84 -7.69
CA VAL A 96 -15.02 5.17 -7.48
C VAL A 96 -13.53 5.24 -7.84
N LEU A 97 -12.78 4.15 -7.61
CA LEU A 97 -11.35 4.07 -7.91
C LEU A 97 -11.04 3.29 -9.17
N HIS A 98 -11.96 2.48 -9.67
CA HIS A 98 -11.76 1.60 -10.83
C HIS A 98 -10.61 0.57 -10.67
N VAL A 99 -10.32 0.18 -9.42
CA VAL A 99 -9.29 -0.82 -9.08
C VAL A 99 -9.89 -2.02 -8.35
N PRO A 100 -9.26 -3.21 -8.42
CA PRO A 100 -9.62 -4.33 -7.57
C PRO A 100 -9.35 -4.05 -6.09
N VAL A 101 -9.92 -4.89 -5.21
CA VAL A 101 -9.73 -4.81 -3.76
C VAL A 101 -8.96 -6.04 -3.29
N ALA A 102 -7.71 -5.84 -2.89
CA ALA A 102 -6.84 -6.90 -2.35
C ALA A 102 -7.37 -7.44 -1.02
N GLY A 103 -8.05 -6.58 -0.24
CA GLY A 103 -8.79 -7.03 0.93
C GLY A 103 -9.11 -5.92 1.92
N ARG A 104 -9.39 -6.36 3.15
CA ARG A 104 -9.80 -5.50 4.26
C ARG A 104 -9.17 -5.98 5.55
N PHE A 105 -8.76 -5.03 6.39
CA PHE A 105 -8.29 -5.32 7.74
C PHE A 105 -8.90 -4.35 8.76
N LYS A 106 -8.95 -4.80 10.03
CA LYS A 106 -9.39 -3.97 11.17
C LYS A 106 -8.17 -3.34 11.82
N ASP A 107 -8.34 -2.11 12.34
CA ASP A 107 -7.32 -1.51 13.19
C ASP A 107 -7.06 -2.40 14.40
N SER A 108 -5.79 -2.75 14.60
CA SER A 108 -5.33 -3.42 15.81
C SER A 108 -5.20 -2.40 16.94
N SER A 109 -5.21 -2.86 18.19
CA SER A 109 -4.95 -1.97 19.32
C SER A 109 -3.53 -1.41 19.21
N ARG A 110 -3.29 -0.21 19.75
CA ARG A 110 -1.95 0.39 19.79
C ARG A 110 -0.92 -0.42 20.58
N ALA A 111 -1.40 -1.33 21.45
CA ALA A 111 -0.56 -2.22 22.24
C ALA A 111 -0.19 -3.52 21.50
N LEU A 112 -0.71 -3.73 20.29
CA LEU A 112 -0.44 -4.93 19.52
C LEU A 112 0.97 -4.87 18.90
N VAL A 113 1.71 -5.97 19.04
CA VAL A 113 3.02 -6.15 18.40
C VAL A 113 2.80 -6.65 16.97
N PRO A 114 3.39 -6.00 15.95
CA PRO A 114 3.29 -6.46 14.56
C PRO A 114 3.74 -7.91 14.37
N LEU A 115 3.21 -8.56 13.33
CA LEU A 115 3.44 -9.96 12.95
C LEU A 115 2.88 -11.03 13.90
N LEU A 116 2.28 -10.64 15.03
CA LEU A 116 1.60 -11.56 15.95
C LEU A 116 0.08 -11.61 15.74
N ASP A 117 -0.50 -10.76 14.88
CA ASP A 117 -1.95 -10.66 14.65
C ASP A 117 -2.47 -11.54 13.50
N VAL A 118 -1.60 -12.37 12.92
CA VAL A 118 -1.89 -13.21 11.73
C VAL A 118 -3.13 -14.10 11.95
N ARG A 119 -3.44 -14.49 13.19
CA ARG A 119 -4.59 -15.36 13.52
C ARG A 119 -5.92 -14.62 13.74
N ARG A 120 -5.92 -13.29 13.84
CA ARG A 120 -7.12 -12.52 14.28
C ARG A 120 -7.73 -11.63 13.21
N GLY A 121 -7.24 -11.71 11.97
CA GLY A 121 -7.80 -10.98 10.83
C GLY A 121 -7.46 -9.49 10.80
N GLY A 122 -6.35 -9.09 11.43
CA GLY A 122 -5.77 -7.75 11.34
C GLY A 122 -4.88 -7.56 10.11
N ALA A 123 -4.08 -6.49 10.11
CA ALA A 123 -3.22 -6.13 8.98
C ALA A 123 -2.27 -7.28 8.59
N ASP A 124 -1.61 -7.92 9.58
CA ASP A 124 -0.68 -9.03 9.33
C ASP A 124 -1.32 -10.20 8.58
N ALA A 125 -2.56 -10.55 8.93
CA ALA A 125 -3.30 -11.63 8.29
C ALA A 125 -3.65 -11.29 6.83
N LEU A 126 -3.91 -10.01 6.54
CA LEU A 126 -4.12 -9.55 5.17
C LEU A 126 -2.80 -9.53 4.39
N SER A 127 -1.74 -8.94 4.96
CA SER A 127 -0.41 -8.91 4.33
C SER A 127 0.07 -10.30 3.96
N ARG A 128 -0.10 -11.29 4.84
CA ARG A 128 0.23 -12.68 4.56
C ARG A 128 -0.53 -13.22 3.35
N ARG A 129 -1.84 -13.01 3.26
CA ARG A 129 -2.65 -13.46 2.12
C ARG A 129 -2.25 -12.79 0.81
N ILE A 130 -1.91 -11.50 0.85
CA ILE A 130 -1.43 -10.75 -0.32
C ILE A 130 -0.12 -11.35 -0.83
N VAL A 131 0.84 -11.61 0.08
CA VAL A 131 2.12 -12.24 -0.27
C VAL A 131 1.90 -13.65 -0.84
N GLU A 132 1.08 -14.47 -0.18
CA GLU A 132 0.76 -15.83 -0.65
C GLU A 132 0.10 -15.82 -2.04
N ALA A 133 -0.81 -14.88 -2.31
CA ALA A 133 -1.41 -14.74 -3.63
C ALA A 133 -0.38 -14.32 -4.69
N TRP A 134 0.53 -13.40 -4.35
CA TRP A 134 1.57 -12.96 -5.26
C TRP A 134 2.58 -14.06 -5.59
N GLU A 135 2.97 -14.87 -4.61
CA GLU A 135 3.85 -16.02 -4.83
C GLU A 135 3.23 -17.06 -5.78
N GLN A 136 1.89 -17.13 -5.88
CA GLN A 136 1.19 -18.04 -6.79
C GLN A 136 1.07 -17.50 -8.23
N GLU A 137 1.21 -16.19 -8.44
CA GLU A 137 1.16 -15.54 -9.76
C GLU A 137 2.52 -15.55 -10.49
N ARG A 138 3.60 -15.93 -9.80
CA ARG A 138 4.98 -15.99 -10.31
C ARG A 138 5.36 -17.39 -10.79
#